data_AF-A0AAE0WYA2-F1
#
_entry.id   AF-A0AAE0WYA2-F1
#
_cell.length_a   1.000
_cell.length_b   1.000
_cell.length_c   1.000
_cell.angle_alpha   90.00
_cell.angle_beta   90.00
_cell.angle_gamma   90.00
#
_symmetry.space_group_name_H-M   'P 1'
#
loop_
_entity.id
_entity.type
_entity.pdbx_description
1 polymer ?
#
loop_
_entity_poly.entity_id
_entity_poly.type
_entity_poly.pdbx_seq_one_letter_code
_entity_poly.pdbx_strand_id
1 'polypeptide(L)'
;MTAATHPRVALISGPLEVSHEYFKHYYEPRITKAIAADDHFVVGPVSGIDALALDHLLDTAHVPPSRISVHMAGFEALSRPVFVKKLESRGVQVVNVSEATTTWDRDAAMTRASDYDILRYRTEWEQQAIYGHRWRARGSRFAAGNLSGEEEV
;
A
#
# COMPACT_ATOMS: atom_id res chain seq x y z
N MET A 1 16.51 -31.84 -5.12
CA MET A 1 16.11 -31.07 -3.92
C MET A 1 15.67 -29.71 -4.41
N THR A 2 14.36 -29.47 -4.55
CA THR A 2 13.83 -28.15 -4.87
C THR A 2 14.00 -27.28 -3.63
N ALA A 3 14.78 -26.21 -3.72
CA ALA A 3 14.85 -25.21 -2.66
C ALA A 3 13.42 -24.73 -2.37
N ALA A 4 13.00 -24.77 -1.11
CA ALA A 4 11.72 -24.20 -0.71
C ALA A 4 11.80 -22.69 -0.98
N THR A 5 11.19 -22.25 -2.08
CA THR A 5 10.99 -20.82 -2.34
C THR A 5 10.00 -20.32 -1.31
N HIS A 6 10.47 -19.47 -0.39
CA HIS A 6 9.58 -18.78 0.53
C HIS A 6 8.57 -17.94 -0.28
N PRO A 7 7.28 -17.92 0.12
CA PRO A 7 6.31 -17.03 -0.49
C PRO A 7 6.80 -15.58 -0.42
N ARG A 8 6.71 -14.85 -1.53
CA ARG A 8 7.09 -13.44 -1.55
C ARG A 8 6.04 -12.61 -0.81
N VAL A 9 6.44 -11.46 -0.31
CA VAL A 9 5.58 -10.55 0.43
C VAL A 9 5.37 -9.27 -0.36
N ALA A 10 4.12 -8.99 -0.72
CA ALA A 10 3.70 -7.78 -1.39
C ALA A 10 3.30 -6.71 -0.37
N LEU A 11 3.97 -5.56 -0.41
CA LEU A 11 3.49 -4.35 0.25
C LEU A 11 2.35 -3.75 -0.57
N ILE A 12 1.24 -3.43 0.09
CA ILE A 12 0.19 -2.60 -0.47
C ILE A 12 0.30 -1.21 0.14
N SER A 13 0.71 -0.24 -0.67
CA SER A 13 0.73 1.18 -0.32
C SER A 13 -0.01 2.01 -1.37
N GLY A 14 -0.55 3.18 -0.99
CA GLY A 14 -1.25 4.02 -1.95
C GLY A 14 -1.87 5.30 -1.38
N PRO A 15 -2.56 6.07 -2.23
CA PRO A 15 -3.19 7.32 -1.82
C PRO A 15 -4.34 7.14 -0.81
N LEU A 16 -4.47 8.12 0.10
CA LEU A 16 -5.51 8.15 1.14
C LEU A 16 -6.90 8.51 0.59
N GLU A 17 -6.96 9.45 -0.36
CA GLU A 17 -8.21 9.91 -0.97
C GLU A 17 -8.42 9.18 -2.30
N VAL A 18 -9.22 8.12 -2.31
CA VAL A 18 -9.46 7.28 -3.49
C VAL A 18 -10.93 6.86 -3.61
N SER A 19 -11.41 6.74 -4.85
CA SER A 19 -12.69 6.09 -5.14
C SER A 19 -12.51 4.57 -5.21
N HIS A 20 -13.63 3.84 -5.03
CA HIS A 20 -13.63 2.39 -5.23
C HIS A 20 -13.32 2.01 -6.69
N GLU A 21 -13.79 2.79 -7.67
CA GLU A 21 -13.45 2.58 -9.08
C GLU A 21 -11.95 2.69 -9.36
N TYR A 22 -11.28 3.65 -8.72
CA TYR A 22 -9.83 3.80 -8.82
C TYR A 22 -9.10 2.56 -8.26
N PHE A 23 -9.56 2.04 -7.12
CA PHE A 23 -9.03 0.81 -6.55
C PHE A 23 -9.23 -0.39 -7.49
N LYS A 24 -10.46 -0.58 -8.00
CA LYS A 24 -10.78 -1.66 -8.94
C LYS A 24 -9.96 -1.61 -10.21
N HIS A 25 -9.73 -0.42 -10.74
CA HIS A 25 -9.00 -0.28 -12.00
C HIS A 25 -7.49 -0.50 -11.83
N TYR A 26 -6.90 0.03 -10.75
CA TYR A 26 -5.43 0.05 -10.60
C TYR A 26 -4.87 -0.96 -9.60
N TYR A 27 -5.57 -1.28 -8.52
CA TYR A 27 -5.03 -2.11 -7.45
C TYR A 27 -5.54 -3.54 -7.54
N GLU A 28 -6.83 -3.74 -7.78
CA GLU A 28 -7.43 -5.08 -7.84
C GLU A 28 -6.68 -6.02 -8.80
N PRO A 29 -6.35 -5.66 -10.06
CA PRO A 29 -5.63 -6.58 -10.97
C PRO A 29 -4.23 -6.96 -10.47
N ARG A 30 -3.54 -6.06 -9.77
CA ARG A 30 -2.21 -6.31 -9.21
C ARG A 30 -2.30 -7.22 -7.99
N ILE A 31 -3.29 -6.99 -7.12
CA ILE A 31 -3.58 -7.84 -5.97
C ILE A 31 -3.98 -9.24 -6.46
N THR A 32 -4.87 -9.36 -7.44
CA THR A 32 -5.25 -10.65 -8.03
C THR A 32 -4.04 -11.40 -8.59
N LYS A 33 -3.10 -10.71 -9.26
CA LYS A 33 -1.86 -11.31 -9.74
C LYS A 33 -0.98 -11.84 -8.60
N ALA A 34 -0.84 -11.08 -7.51
CA ALA A 34 -0.09 -11.49 -6.33
C ALA A 34 -0.76 -12.69 -5.62
N ILE A 35 -2.09 -12.68 -5.51
CA ILE A 35 -2.86 -13.82 -4.97
C ILE A 35 -2.58 -15.08 -5.78
N ALA A 36 -2.64 -15.00 -7.11
CA ALA A 36 -2.40 -16.11 -8.03
C ALA A 36 -0.95 -16.64 -7.97
N ALA A 37 0.00 -15.80 -7.56
CA ALA A 37 1.40 -16.18 -7.33
C ALA A 37 1.63 -16.77 -5.93
N ASP A 38 0.57 -16.95 -5.13
CA ASP A 38 0.61 -17.38 -3.73
C ASP A 38 1.43 -16.44 -2.81
N ASP A 39 1.53 -15.16 -3.18
CA ASP A 39 2.24 -14.18 -2.37
C ASP A 39 1.47 -13.85 -1.06
N HIS A 40 2.21 -13.39 -0.06
CA HIS A 40 1.70 -12.84 1.19
C HIS A 40 1.57 -11.31 1.09
N PHE A 41 0.88 -10.69 2.03
CA PHE A 41 0.56 -9.27 2.00
C PHE A 41 0.94 -8.57 3.31
N VAL A 42 1.60 -7.42 3.16
CA VAL A 42 1.80 -6.43 4.21
C VAL A 42 0.94 -5.22 3.87
N VAL A 43 0.05 -4.84 4.79
CA VAL A 43 -0.88 -3.72 4.60
C VAL A 43 -0.79 -2.78 5.81
N GLY A 44 -0.93 -1.48 5.57
CA GLY A 44 -1.13 -0.53 6.65
C GLY A 44 -2.57 -0.55 7.17
N PRO A 45 -2.84 0.10 8.30
CA PRO A 45 -4.16 0.11 8.91
C PRO A 45 -4.91 1.41 8.59
N VAL A 46 -4.44 2.19 7.60
CA VAL A 46 -4.90 3.55 7.31
C VAL A 46 -6.06 3.56 6.31
N SER A 47 -6.64 4.73 6.11
CA SER A 47 -7.69 4.96 5.11
C SER A 47 -7.15 4.88 3.68
N GLY A 48 -8.07 4.89 2.72
CA GLY A 48 -7.74 4.88 1.30
C GLY A 48 -7.44 3.49 0.78
N ILE A 49 -6.34 3.35 0.04
CA ILE A 49 -5.96 2.08 -0.59
C ILE A 49 -5.79 0.96 0.43
N ASP A 50 -5.17 1.22 1.57
CA ASP A 50 -4.90 0.21 2.59
C ASP A 50 -6.20 -0.43 3.12
N ALA A 51 -7.19 0.40 3.48
CA ALA A 51 -8.51 -0.07 3.90
C ALA A 51 -9.23 -0.85 2.79
N LEU A 52 -9.27 -0.31 1.57
CA LEU A 52 -9.92 -0.97 0.44
C LEU A 52 -9.25 -2.31 0.09
N ALA A 53 -7.92 -2.39 0.19
CA ALA A 53 -7.16 -3.59 -0.05
C ALA A 53 -7.42 -4.65 1.02
N LEU A 54 -7.43 -4.26 2.30
CA LEU A 54 -7.71 -5.17 3.40
C LEU A 54 -9.11 -5.77 3.30
N ASP A 55 -10.12 -4.93 3.01
CA ASP A 55 -11.50 -5.38 2.77
C ASP A 55 -11.56 -6.30 1.54
N HIS A 56 -10.91 -5.95 0.43
CA HIS A 56 -10.88 -6.80 -0.77
C HIS A 56 -10.22 -8.16 -0.49
N LEU A 57 -9.06 -8.19 0.14
CA LEU A 57 -8.32 -9.41 0.47
C LEU A 57 -9.16 -10.35 1.34
N LEU A 58 -9.80 -9.81 2.38
CA LEU A 58 -10.52 -10.62 3.36
C LEU A 58 -11.94 -10.99 2.91
N ASP A 59 -12.69 -10.02 2.39
CA ASP A 59 -14.14 -10.13 2.18
C ASP A 59 -14.52 -10.45 0.73
N THR A 60 -13.69 -10.09 -0.25
CA THR A 60 -13.98 -10.35 -1.67
C THR A 60 -13.18 -11.53 -2.22
N ALA A 61 -11.86 -11.51 -2.04
CA ALA A 61 -10.97 -12.53 -2.57
C ALA A 61 -10.78 -13.73 -1.62
N HIS A 62 -11.25 -13.60 -0.36
CA HIS A 62 -11.15 -14.63 0.68
C HIS A 62 -9.74 -15.21 0.85
N VAL A 63 -8.74 -14.33 0.79
CA VAL A 63 -7.34 -14.70 1.04
C VAL A 63 -7.22 -15.22 2.48
N PRO A 64 -6.55 -16.36 2.71
CA PRO A 64 -6.29 -16.86 4.05
C PRO A 64 -5.69 -15.78 4.96
N PRO A 65 -6.28 -15.48 6.13
CA PRO A 65 -5.79 -14.43 7.02
C PRO A 65 -4.32 -14.60 7.45
N SER A 66 -3.83 -15.84 7.47
CA SER A 66 -2.43 -16.17 7.73
C SER A 66 -1.44 -15.65 6.66
N ARG A 67 -1.93 -15.24 5.49
CA ARG A 67 -1.14 -14.60 4.42
C ARG A 67 -1.13 -13.07 4.54
N ILE A 68 -1.78 -12.48 5.55
CA ILE A 68 -1.97 -11.04 5.68
C ILE A 68 -1.41 -10.59 7.03
N SER A 69 -0.48 -9.64 6.99
CA SER A 69 -0.05 -8.88 8.16
C SER A 69 -0.47 -7.41 8.03
N VAL A 70 -0.99 -6.88 9.14
CA VAL A 70 -1.34 -5.46 9.27
C VAL A 70 -0.35 -4.81 10.22
N HIS A 71 0.49 -3.92 9.68
CA HIS A 71 1.52 -3.25 10.47
C HIS A 71 0.98 -1.93 11.01
N MET A 72 1.01 -1.73 12.33
CA MET A 72 0.48 -0.52 12.97
C MET A 72 1.57 0.15 13.79
N ALA A 73 1.64 1.49 13.76
CA ALA A 73 2.45 2.19 14.76
C ALA A 73 1.81 2.04 16.15
N GLY A 74 2.62 2.10 17.21
CA GLY A 74 2.14 1.88 18.58
C GLY A 74 0.95 2.78 18.96
N PHE A 75 1.00 4.06 18.60
CA PHE A 75 -0.09 5.00 18.85
C PHE A 75 -1.37 4.70 18.03
N GLU A 76 -1.23 4.12 16.83
CA GLU A 76 -2.37 3.74 15.98
C GLU A 76 -3.10 2.50 16.53
N ALA A 77 -2.35 1.56 17.09
CA ALA A 77 -2.90 0.39 17.76
C ALA A 77 -3.60 0.79 19.07
N LEU A 78 -2.96 1.63 19.88
CA LEU A 78 -3.51 2.11 21.15
C LEU A 78 -4.78 2.94 20.99
N SER A 79 -4.87 3.74 19.92
CA SER A 79 -6.07 4.54 19.63
C SER A 79 -7.23 3.73 19.05
N ARG A 80 -7.00 2.48 18.60
CA ARG A 80 -8.02 1.66 17.93
C ARG A 80 -8.06 0.20 18.43
N PRO A 81 -8.24 -0.05 19.74
CA PRO A 81 -8.19 -1.39 20.31
C PRO A 81 -9.28 -2.32 19.78
N VAL A 82 -10.46 -1.79 19.43
CA VAL A 82 -11.55 -2.59 18.83
C VAL A 82 -11.20 -3.06 17.42
N PHE A 83 -10.53 -2.23 16.64
CA PHE A 83 -10.08 -2.59 15.29
C PHE A 83 -9.02 -3.69 15.34
N VAL A 84 -8.02 -3.55 16.22
CA VAL A 84 -6.99 -4.57 16.45
C VAL A 84 -7.63 -5.91 16.81
N LYS A 85 -8.51 -5.93 17.82
CA LYS A 85 -9.22 -7.15 18.23
C LYS A 85 -10.05 -7.77 17.11
N LYS A 86 -10.68 -6.95 16.26
CA LYS A 86 -11.46 -7.41 15.11
C LYS A 86 -10.55 -8.09 14.06
N LEU A 87 -9.35 -7.58 13.82
CA LEU A 87 -8.40 -8.21 12.90
C LEU A 87 -7.87 -9.53 13.48
N GLU A 88 -7.46 -9.51 14.75
CA GLU A 88 -6.97 -10.69 15.44
C GLU A 88 -8.03 -11.80 15.52
N SER A 89 -9.31 -11.46 15.79
CA SER A 89 -10.40 -12.44 15.81
C SER A 89 -10.69 -13.05 14.45
N ARG A 90 -10.29 -12.39 13.36
CA ARG A 90 -10.33 -12.92 11.99
C ARG A 90 -9.08 -13.72 11.63
N GLY A 91 -8.11 -13.88 12.54
CA GLY A 91 -6.85 -14.58 12.30
C GLY A 91 -5.82 -13.79 11.51
N VAL A 92 -6.02 -12.47 11.35
CA VAL A 92 -5.04 -11.58 10.71
C VAL A 92 -3.93 -11.26 11.71
N GLN A 93 -2.68 -11.32 11.26
CA GLN A 93 -1.55 -10.96 12.10
C GLN A 93 -1.47 -9.43 12.22
N VAL A 94 -1.67 -8.90 13.44
CA VAL A 94 -1.42 -7.48 13.71
C VAL A 94 0.01 -7.32 14.24
N VAL A 95 0.83 -6.59 13.51
CA VAL A 95 2.23 -6.30 13.87
C VAL A 95 2.29 -4.91 14.48
N ASN A 96 2.45 -4.84 15.80
CA ASN A 96 2.73 -3.59 16.48
C ASN A 96 4.21 -3.22 16.28
N VAL A 97 4.46 -2.17 15.49
CA VAL A 97 5.80 -1.65 15.27
C VAL A 97 6.12 -0.74 16.46
N SER A 98 6.60 -1.32 17.56
CA SER A 98 6.82 -0.64 18.84
C SER A 98 7.81 0.52 18.75
N GLU A 99 8.77 0.45 17.82
CA GLU A 99 9.74 1.52 17.55
C GLU A 99 9.16 2.64 16.69
N ALA A 100 7.98 2.45 16.09
CA ALA A 100 7.36 3.46 15.24
C ALA A 100 6.69 4.54 16.07
N THR A 101 7.39 5.67 16.17
CA THR A 101 6.87 6.91 16.75
C THR A 101 6.06 7.73 15.75
N THR A 102 6.26 7.47 14.45
CA THR A 102 5.59 8.15 13.35
C THR A 102 5.02 7.17 12.33
N THR A 103 4.13 7.67 11.47
CA THR A 103 3.61 6.94 10.31
C THR A 103 4.75 6.53 9.35
N TRP A 104 5.79 7.36 9.23
CA TRP A 104 6.97 7.08 8.41
C TRP A 104 7.77 5.89 8.92
N ASP A 105 7.93 5.76 10.24
CA ASP A 105 8.65 4.64 10.85
C ASP A 105 7.93 3.30 10.58
N ARG A 106 6.59 3.33 10.63
CA ARG A 106 5.74 2.19 10.26
C ARG A 106 5.89 1.85 8.79
N ASP A 107 5.83 2.84 7.90
CA ASP A 107 5.97 2.62 6.45
C ASP A 107 7.35 2.06 6.09
N ALA A 108 8.40 2.50 6.80
CA ALA A 108 9.74 1.93 6.67
C ALA A 108 9.79 0.48 7.17
N ALA A 109 9.09 0.14 8.26
CA ALA A 109 8.99 -1.23 8.74
C ALA A 109 8.20 -2.13 7.77
N MET A 110 7.12 -1.61 7.18
CA MET A 110 6.35 -2.30 6.13
C MET A 110 7.22 -2.58 4.90
N THR A 111 7.98 -1.58 4.44
CA THR A 111 8.92 -1.73 3.33
C THR A 111 9.96 -2.81 3.62
N ARG A 112 10.57 -2.80 4.82
CA ARG A 112 11.53 -3.84 5.25
C ARG A 112 10.93 -5.23 5.34
N ALA A 113 9.63 -5.36 5.60
CA ALA A 113 8.93 -6.63 5.71
C ALA A 113 8.40 -7.16 4.37
N SER A 114 8.67 -6.45 3.27
CA SER A 114 8.15 -6.77 1.93
C SER A 114 9.27 -7.00 0.92
N ASP A 115 9.00 -7.83 -0.08
CA ASP A 115 9.91 -8.06 -1.21
C ASP A 115 9.67 -7.06 -2.34
N TYR A 116 8.45 -6.56 -2.48
CA TYR A 116 8.08 -5.59 -3.51
C TYR A 116 6.84 -4.78 -3.11
N ASP A 117 6.62 -3.64 -3.77
CA ASP A 117 5.47 -2.75 -3.54
C ASP A 117 4.51 -2.78 -4.74
N ILE A 118 3.20 -2.92 -4.47
CA ILE A 118 2.11 -2.86 -5.46
C ILE A 118 1.73 -1.40 -5.81
N LEU A 119 2.35 -0.42 -5.14
CA LEU A 119 2.14 1.02 -5.29
C LEU A 119 1.95 1.46 -6.74
N ARG A 120 0.93 2.31 -6.89
CA ARG A 120 0.72 3.09 -8.11
C ARG A 120 0.78 4.57 -7.83
N TYR A 121 1.79 5.23 -8.39
CA TYR A 121 1.82 6.68 -8.46
C TYR A 121 0.78 7.19 -9.45
N ARG A 122 0.03 8.21 -9.04
CA ARG A 122 -0.81 8.99 -9.95
C ARG A 122 0.08 9.74 -10.93
N THR A 123 -0.37 9.82 -12.17
CA THR A 123 0.19 10.73 -13.17
C THR A 123 0.04 12.18 -12.69
N GLU A 124 0.82 13.10 -13.26
CA GLU A 124 0.68 14.53 -12.95
C GLU A 124 -0.72 15.03 -13.32
N TRP A 125 -1.24 14.60 -14.47
CA TRP A 125 -2.58 14.96 -14.93
C TRP A 125 -3.67 14.54 -13.94
N GLU A 126 -3.63 13.33 -13.41
CA GLU A 126 -4.59 12.90 -12.38
C GLU A 126 -4.46 13.69 -11.08
N GLN A 127 -3.23 14.06 -10.69
CA GLN A 127 -3.01 14.89 -9.51
C GLN A 127 -3.54 16.31 -9.74
N GLN A 128 -3.35 16.89 -10.92
CA GLN A 128 -3.90 18.20 -11.29
C GLN A 128 -5.44 18.18 -11.33
N ALA A 129 -6.04 17.11 -11.86
CA ALA A 129 -7.50 16.96 -11.89
C ALA A 129 -8.10 16.92 -10.48
N ILE A 130 -7.40 16.31 -9.51
CA ILE A 130 -7.86 16.21 -8.11
C ILE A 130 -7.63 17.52 -7.34
N TYR A 131 -6.41 18.08 -7.41
CA TYR A 131 -6.02 19.20 -6.56
C TYR A 131 -6.24 20.58 -7.20
N GLY A 132 -6.47 20.63 -8.52
CA GLY A 132 -6.68 21.86 -9.28
C GLY A 132 -5.59 22.90 -9.01
N HIS A 133 -6.00 24.11 -8.66
CA HIS A 133 -5.10 25.22 -8.33
C HIS A 133 -4.20 24.98 -7.10
N ARG A 134 -4.51 23.98 -6.26
CA ARG A 134 -3.69 23.60 -5.10
C ARG A 134 -2.58 22.62 -5.47
N TRP A 135 -2.63 22.06 -6.69
CA TRP A 135 -1.58 21.18 -7.16
C TRP A 135 -0.25 21.93 -7.22
N ARG A 136 0.81 21.28 -6.74
CA ARG A 136 2.18 21.72 -6.93
C ARG A 136 2.97 20.56 -7.51
N ALA A 137 3.80 20.84 -8.50
CA ALA A 137 4.78 19.89 -8.97
C ALA A 137 5.59 19.38 -7.77
N ARG A 138 5.85 18.08 -7.72
CA ARG A 138 6.64 17.50 -6.64
C ARG A 138 8.02 18.16 -6.68
N GLY A 139 8.39 18.87 -5.61
CA GLY A 139 9.69 19.50 -5.48
C GLY A 139 10.78 18.46 -5.34
N SER A 140 11.16 17.81 -6.44
CA SER A 140 12.39 17.03 -6.50
C SER A 140 13.50 17.96 -6.96
N ARG A 141 14.49 18.18 -6.08
CA ARG A 141 15.77 18.77 -6.48
C ARG A 141 16.58 17.71 -7.25
N PHE A 142 16.05 17.16 -8.34
CA PHE A 142 16.76 16.27 -9.27
C PHE A 142 15.97 16.19 -10.59
N ALA A 143 16.17 17.20 -11.44
CA ALA A 143 16.23 17.12 -12.91
C ALA A 143 16.27 18.55 -13.50
N ALA A 144 17.33 19.30 -13.19
CA ALA A 144 17.80 20.31 -14.13
C ALA A 144 18.82 19.59 -15.02
N GLY A 145 18.39 19.24 -16.23
CA GLY A 145 19.20 18.51 -17.19
C GLY A 145 18.50 18.41 -18.53
N ASN A 146 18.44 19.55 -19.23
CA ASN A 146 18.30 19.72 -20.68
C ASN A 146 17.29 18.83 -21.42
N LEU A 147 16.13 19.41 -21.75
CA LEU A 147 15.50 19.19 -23.05
C LEU A 147 15.11 20.55 -23.63
N SER A 148 16.12 21.27 -24.10
CA SER A 148 15.99 22.20 -25.22
C SER A 148 16.33 21.41 -26.49
N GLY A 149 15.37 21.31 -27.39
CA GLY A 149 15.44 20.63 -28.68
C GLY A 149 14.02 20.65 -29.25
N GLU A 150 13.56 21.83 -29.64
CA GLU A 150 13.51 22.27 -31.05
C GLU A 150 12.28 21.68 -31.77
N GLU A 151 11.31 22.57 -32.00
CA GLU A 151 10.36 22.51 -33.10
C GLU A 151 11.14 22.51 -34.43
N GLU A 152 10.79 21.59 -35.33
CA GLU A 152 10.74 21.67 -36.80
C GLU A 152 10.47 20.22 -37.27
N VAL A 153 9.44 19.88 -38.05
CA VAL A 153 8.85 20.51 -39.26
C VAL A 153 7.34 20.23 -39.31
#